data_AF-A0A2H0MGH5-F1
#
_entry.id   AF-A0A2H0MGH5-F1
#
_cell.length_a   1.000
_cell.length_b   1.000
_cell.length_c   1.000
_cell.angle_alpha   90.00
_cell.angle_beta   90.00
_cell.angle_gamma   90.00
#
_symmetry.space_group_name_H-M   'P 1'
#
loop_
_entity.id
_entity.type
_entity.pdbx_description
1 polymer ?
#
loop_
_entity_poly.entity_id
_entity_poly.type
_entity_poly.pdbx_seq_one_letter_code
_entity_poly.pdbx_strand_id
1 'polypeptide(L)'
;MKDFEVRDLEKKCDERGWLVEVLGSEFVGKHSARFGQIHVSVARPGKVRGNHYHTRKVEWFCVPSGTGTLVLKDVETGEEQALLMGENNLR
;
A
#
# COMPACT_ATOMS: atom_id res chain seq x y z
N MET A 1 -13.19 -11.06 3.02
CA MET A 1 -12.45 -10.31 1.99
C MET A 1 -11.70 -11.27 1.09
N LYS A 2 -11.74 -11.05 -0.23
CA LYS A 2 -10.99 -11.82 -1.22
C LYS A 2 -10.07 -10.90 -2.01
N ASP A 3 -9.02 -11.47 -2.61
CA ASP A 3 -8.22 -10.87 -3.67
C ASP A 3 -7.38 -9.62 -3.31
N PHE A 4 -6.77 -9.60 -2.12
CA PHE A 4 -5.65 -8.69 -1.82
C PHE A 4 -4.46 -9.45 -1.23
N GLU A 5 -3.28 -8.87 -1.34
CA GLU A 5 -2.05 -9.41 -0.78
C GLU A 5 -1.39 -8.35 0.10
N VAL A 6 -0.88 -8.78 1.27
CA VAL A 6 -0.05 -7.94 2.15
C VAL A 6 1.32 -8.58 2.21
N ARG A 7 2.37 -7.78 2.04
CA ARG A 7 3.75 -8.24 2.12
C ARG A 7 4.56 -7.30 2.97
N ASP A 8 5.26 -7.83 3.97
CA ASP A 8 6.24 -7.03 4.68
C ASP A 8 7.42 -6.69 3.75
N LEU A 9 7.82 -5.41 3.74
CA LEU A 9 8.92 -4.94 2.91
C LEU A 9 10.23 -4.91 3.72
N GLU A 10 11.31 -5.36 3.09
CA GLU A 10 12.64 -5.33 3.71
C GLU A 10 13.21 -3.90 3.69
N LYS A 11 13.37 -3.31 4.88
CA LYS A 11 14.02 -2.00 5.06
C LYS A 11 15.51 -2.18 5.31
N LYS A 12 16.34 -1.88 4.30
CA LYS A 12 17.81 -1.94 4.40
C LYS A 12 18.31 -0.62 4.97
N CYS A 13 19.02 -0.66 6.10
CA CYS A 13 19.49 0.53 6.82
C CYS A 13 21.02 0.58 6.90
N ASP A 14 21.59 1.77 6.76
CA ASP A 14 22.99 2.06 7.04
C ASP A 14 23.15 3.50 7.57
N GLU A 15 24.39 3.96 7.75
CA GLU A 15 24.70 5.30 8.28
C GLU A 15 24.14 6.47 7.45
N ARG A 16 23.72 6.24 6.21
CA ARG A 16 23.15 7.25 5.30
C ARG A 16 21.63 7.37 5.42
N GLY A 17 20.98 6.39 6.04
CA GLY A 17 19.52 6.29 6.12
C GLY A 17 19.03 4.88 5.78
N TRP A 18 17.90 4.80 5.06
CA TRP A 18 17.30 3.53 4.68
C TRP A 18 16.84 3.49 3.22
N LEU A 19 16.78 2.28 2.68
CA LEU A 19 16.28 1.95 1.34
C LEU A 19 15.24 0.84 1.44
N VAL A 20 14.17 0.96 0.67
CA VAL A 20 13.14 -0.07 0.50
C VAL A 20 12.75 -0.16 -0.97
N GLU A 21 12.53 -1.39 -1.45
CA GLU A 21 12.04 -1.65 -2.79
C GLU A 21 10.52 -1.87 -2.73
N VAL A 22 9.73 -0.82 -2.99
CA VAL A 22 8.25 -0.88 -2.91
C VAL A 22 7.63 -1.61 -4.11
N LEU A 23 8.23 -1.45 -5.29
CA LEU A 23 7.74 -2.01 -6.56
C LEU A 23 8.90 -2.69 -7.31
N GLY A 24 9.41 -3.79 -6.76
CA GLY A 24 10.38 -4.66 -7.42
C GLY A 24 9.78 -5.52 -8.55
N SER A 25 10.65 -6.23 -9.27
CA SER A 25 10.27 -7.03 -10.44
C SER A 25 9.36 -8.20 -10.07
N GLU A 26 9.46 -8.74 -8.85
CA GLU A 26 8.55 -9.79 -8.36
C GLU A 26 7.10 -9.30 -8.15
N PHE A 27 6.90 -8.00 -7.99
CA PHE A 27 5.59 -7.39 -7.78
C PHE A 27 4.89 -7.13 -9.12
N VAL A 28 5.63 -6.66 -10.12
CA VAL A 28 5.11 -6.34 -11.46
C VAL A 28 4.88 -7.61 -12.30
N GLY A 29 5.70 -8.65 -12.08
CA GLY A 29 5.71 -9.87 -12.90
C GLY A 29 4.49 -10.80 -12.72
N LYS A 30 3.87 -10.85 -11.53
CA LYS A 30 2.75 -11.78 -11.25
C LYS A 30 1.40 -11.34 -11.81
N HIS A 31 1.20 -10.04 -12.01
CA HIS A 31 -0.10 -9.47 -12.42
C HIS A 31 -0.07 -8.83 -13.81
N SER A 32 1.01 -9.06 -14.58
CA SER A 32 1.32 -8.57 -15.93
C SER A 32 0.19 -7.82 -16.65
N ALA A 33 -0.09 -6.63 -16.14
CA ALA A 33 -0.67 -5.52 -16.84
C ALA A 33 0.42 -4.46 -16.77
N ARG A 34 0.83 -3.97 -17.92
CA ARG A 34 1.77 -2.86 -18.12
C ARG A 34 1.78 -1.92 -16.91
N PHE A 35 2.96 -1.69 -16.31
CA PHE A 35 3.09 -0.68 -15.25
C PHE A 35 2.42 0.62 -15.69
N GLY A 36 1.53 1.13 -14.85
CA GLY A 36 0.72 2.31 -15.14
C GLY A 36 1.38 3.58 -14.63
N GLN A 37 1.03 3.95 -13.41
CA GLN A 37 1.35 5.25 -12.82
C GLN A 37 1.71 5.10 -11.35
N ILE A 38 2.58 5.97 -10.85
CA ILE A 38 2.83 6.14 -9.41
C ILE A 38 2.14 7.42 -8.96
N HIS A 39 1.37 7.33 -7.88
CA HIS A 39 0.80 8.47 -7.19
C HIS A 39 1.49 8.67 -5.85
N VAL A 40 1.84 9.91 -5.54
CA VAL A 40 2.32 10.31 -4.22
C VAL A 40 1.34 11.30 -3.63
N SER A 41 0.96 11.10 -2.38
CA SER A 41 0.06 12.01 -1.68
C SER A 41 0.45 12.16 -0.22
N VAL A 42 0.12 13.32 0.36
CA VAL A 42 0.34 13.62 1.77
C VAL A 42 -1.01 13.85 2.42
N ALA A 43 -1.26 13.16 3.53
CA ALA A 43 -2.43 13.36 4.37
C ALA A 43 -2.02 13.96 5.72
N ARG A 44 -2.79 14.94 6.21
CA ARG A 44 -2.61 15.48 7.56
C ARG A 44 -3.27 14.56 8.60
N PRO A 45 -2.83 14.57 9.87
CA PRO A 45 -3.44 13.77 10.93
C PRO A 45 -4.97 13.94 10.99
N GLY A 46 -5.69 12.83 11.14
CA GLY A 46 -7.15 12.79 11.18
C GLY A 46 -7.85 12.99 9.83
N LYS A 47 -7.12 13.09 8.70
CA LYS A 47 -7.72 13.17 7.36
C LYS A 47 -7.77 11.79 6.71
N VAL A 48 -8.89 11.54 6.03
CA VAL A 48 -9.17 10.29 5.30
C VAL A 48 -9.19 10.60 3.81
N ARG A 49 -8.55 9.73 3.03
CA ARG A 49 -8.62 9.69 1.57
C ARG A 49 -8.90 8.26 1.16
N GLY A 50 -9.98 8.02 0.43
CA GLY A 50 -10.43 6.66 0.13
C GLY A 50 -11.95 6.60 0.01
N ASN A 51 -12.55 5.59 0.63
CA ASN A 51 -13.99 5.29 0.56
C ASN A 51 -14.50 5.17 -0.89
N HIS A 52 -13.67 4.63 -1.77
CA HIS A 52 -14.01 4.30 -3.14
C HIS A 52 -13.25 3.05 -3.57
N TYR A 53 -13.67 2.46 -4.68
CA TYR A 53 -13.02 1.32 -5.30
C TYR A 53 -12.93 1.53 -6.82
N HIS A 54 -12.08 0.75 -7.47
CA HIS A 54 -11.90 0.80 -8.92
C HIS A 54 -12.33 -0.51 -9.56
N THR A 55 -13.04 -0.43 -10.69
CA THR A 55 -13.46 -1.61 -11.47
C THR A 55 -12.44 -2.05 -12.52
N ARG A 56 -11.41 -1.23 -12.78
CA ARG A 56 -10.44 -1.43 -13.87
C ARG A 56 -8.98 -1.21 -13.45
N LYS A 57 -8.73 -0.85 -12.19
CA LYS A 57 -7.38 -0.53 -11.68
C LYS A 57 -7.10 -1.40 -10.48
N VAL A 58 -5.86 -1.89 -10.42
CA VAL A 58 -5.25 -2.51 -9.24
C VAL A 58 -4.26 -1.50 -8.68
N GLU A 59 -4.29 -1.31 -7.37
CA GLU A 59 -3.43 -0.35 -6.68
C GLU A 59 -2.61 -1.06 -5.61
N TRP A 60 -1.36 -0.62 -5.47
CA TRP A 60 -0.47 -1.01 -4.38
C TRP A 60 -0.25 0.23 -3.50
N PHE A 61 -0.29 0.02 -2.19
CA PHE A 61 -0.13 1.08 -1.21
C PHE A 61 1.10 0.80 -0.36
N CYS A 62 1.83 1.85 -0.01
CA CYS A 62 2.89 1.82 0.99
C CYS A 62 2.94 3.18 1.69
N VAL A 63 3.26 3.20 2.98
CA VAL A 63 3.43 4.42 3.78
C VAL A 63 4.91 4.54 4.19
N PRO A 64 5.77 5.09 3.32
CA PRO A 64 7.22 5.13 3.57
C PRO A 64 7.63 6.14 4.66
N SER A 65 6.77 7.10 4.99
CA SER A 65 7.04 8.11 6.01
C SER A 65 5.79 8.39 6.84
N GLY A 66 5.96 8.51 8.15
CA GLY A 66 4.87 8.65 9.11
C GLY A 66 4.11 7.35 9.33
N THR A 67 2.85 7.47 9.73
CA THR A 67 1.96 6.33 10.06
C THR A 67 0.55 6.61 9.60
N GLY A 68 -0.14 5.58 9.12
CA GLY A 68 -1.53 5.64 8.71
C GLY A 68 -2.21 4.28 8.80
N THR A 69 -3.54 4.29 8.73
CA THR A 69 -4.33 3.07 8.67
C THR A 69 -4.94 2.95 7.28
N LEU A 70 -4.61 1.87 6.58
CA LEU A 70 -5.32 1.47 5.36
C LEU A 70 -6.50 0.59 5.77
N VAL A 71 -7.72 1.00 5.42
CA VAL A 71 -8.93 0.21 5.66
C VAL A 71 -9.40 -0.36 4.34
N LEU A 72 -9.47 -1.68 4.27
CA LEU A 72 -10.04 -2.43 3.17
C LEU A 72 -11.47 -2.81 3.54
N LYS A 73 -12.39 -2.65 2.60
CA LYS A 73 -13.80 -3.02 2.76
C LYS A 73 -14.25 -3.85 1.58
N ASP A 74 -14.79 -5.02 1.87
CA ASP A 74 -15.48 -5.84 0.88
C ASP A 74 -16.83 -5.19 0.54
N VAL A 75 -17.04 -4.85 -0.73
CA VAL A 75 -18.21 -4.08 -1.16
C VAL A 75 -19.51 -4.91 -1.17
N GLU A 76 -19.41 -6.24 -1.23
CA GLU A 76 -20.57 -7.14 -1.26
C GLU A 76 -21.02 -7.50 0.16
N THR A 77 -20.07 -7.84 1.03
CA THR A 77 -20.35 -8.33 2.38
C THR A 77 -20.28 -7.23 3.45
N GLY A 78 -19.60 -6.12 3.16
CA GLY A 78 -19.36 -5.04 4.10
C GLY A 78 -18.27 -5.33 5.14
N GLU A 79 -17.61 -6.49 5.07
CA GLU A 79 -16.50 -6.86 5.95
C GLU A 79 -15.34 -5.88 5.82
N GLU A 80 -14.76 -5.47 6.95
CA GLU A 80 -13.66 -4.50 7.01
C GLU A 80 -12.40 -5.08 7.66
N GLN A 81 -11.24 -4.72 7.13
CA GLN A 81 -9.93 -5.01 7.73
C GLN A 81 -9.07 -3.76 7.72
N ALA A 82 -8.49 -3.48 8.88
CA ALA A 82 -7.58 -2.37 9.08
C ALA A 82 -6.13 -2.86 9.12
N LEU A 83 -5.27 -2.21 8.36
CA LEU A 83 -3.83 -2.43 8.34
C LEU A 83 -3.14 -1.16 8.82
N LEU A 84 -2.44 -1.23 9.96
CA LEU A 84 -1.53 -0.17 10.37
C LEU A 84 -0.30 -0.23 9.46
N MET A 85 0.07 0.88 8.84
CA MET A 85 1.22 0.99 7.94
C MET A 85 2.03 2.22 8.32
N GLY A 86 3.34 2.18 8.07
CA GLY A 86 4.20 3.32 8.31
C GLY A 86 5.68 3.00 8.18
N GLU A 87 6.53 3.98 8.44
CA GLU A 87 7.99 3.87 8.32
C GLU A 87 8.60 2.73 9.14
N ASN A 88 7.94 2.36 10.24
CA ASN A 88 8.33 1.26 11.13
C ASN A 88 7.48 -0.02 10.95
N ASN A 89 6.57 -0.03 9.99
CA ASN A 89 5.73 -1.17 9.61
C ASN A 89 5.46 -1.11 8.10
N LEU A 90 6.53 -1.24 7.32
CA LEU A 90 6.46 -1.14 5.86
C LEU A 90 5.84 -2.42 5.30
N ARG A 91 4.71 -2.24 4.63
CA ARG A 91 3.89 -3.28 4.01
C ARG A 91 3.40 -2.82 2.64
#